data_AF-A0A6F9AAP4-F1
#
_entry.id   AF-A0A6F9AAP4-F1
#
_cell.length_a   1.000
_cell.length_b   1.000
_cell.length_c   1.000
_cell.angle_alpha   90.00
_cell.angle_beta   90.00
_cell.angle_gamma   90.00
#
_symmetry.space_group_name_H-M   'P 1'
#
loop_
_entity.id
_entity.type
_entity.pdbx_description
1 polymer ?
#
loop_
_entity_poly.entity_id
_entity_poly.type
_entity_poly.pdbx_seq_one_letter_code
_entity_poly.pdbx_strand_id
1 'polypeptide(L)'
;MTDEEKVVVLSEMEKLMGLCQQLQMGVRTPVQGKTATFQKVDSSIQNTRGIMTVVIYLLPVCNKLVRKSWRDRQSSTPVKDDALNGKNSNGFGVKSLEKHMANLTFLESK
;
A
#
# COMPACT_ATOMS: atom_id res chain seq x y z
N MET A 1 -3.56 -3.06 9.63
CA MET A 1 -2.98 -4.36 9.23
C MET A 1 -3.17 -5.27 10.41
N THR A 2 -3.78 -6.45 10.22
CA THR A 2 -3.93 -7.41 11.32
C THR A 2 -2.59 -8.12 11.59
N ASP A 3 -2.44 -8.73 12.77
CA ASP A 3 -1.20 -9.45 13.11
C ASP A 3 -0.96 -10.64 12.18
N GLU A 4 -2.03 -11.30 11.72
CA GLU A 4 -1.95 -12.38 10.74
C GLU A 4 -1.46 -11.86 9.37
N GLU A 5 -1.98 -10.72 8.90
CA GLU A 5 -1.52 -10.07 7.67
C GLU A 5 -0.04 -9.70 7.77
N LYS A 6 0.41 -9.25 8.94
CA LYS A 6 1.81 -8.90 9.22
C LYS A 6 2.71 -10.13 9.15
N VAL A 7 2.33 -11.23 9.79
CA VAL A 7 3.09 -12.49 9.79
C VAL A 7 3.25 -13.03 8.37
N VAL A 8 2.17 -13.03 7.57
CA VAL A 8 2.22 -13.48 6.17
C VAL A 8 3.18 -12.64 5.34
N VAL A 9 3.10 -11.31 5.46
CA VAL A 9 4.01 -10.41 4.71
C VAL A 9 5.46 -10.62 5.12
N LEU A 10 5.75 -10.74 6.41
CA LEU A 10 7.11 -10.96 6.89
C LEU A 10 7.68 -12.30 6.38
N SER A 11 6.90 -13.37 6.46
CA SER A 11 7.33 -14.69 6.01
C SER A 11 7.63 -14.72 4.51
N GLU A 12 6.79 -14.09 3.68
CA GLU A 12 7.05 -14.03 2.24
C GLU A 12 8.22 -13.08 1.90
N MET A 13 8.45 -12.02 2.69
CA MET A 13 9.63 -11.16 2.54
C MET A 13 10.94 -11.91 2.88
N GLU A 14 10.94 -12.74 3.93
CA GLU A 14 12.09 -13.59 4.28
C GLU A 14 12.39 -14.60 3.16
N LYS A 15 11.34 -15.23 2.63
CA LYS A 15 11.46 -16.14 1.48
C LYS A 15 11.99 -15.44 0.23
N LEU A 16 11.49 -14.23 -0.07
CA LEU A 16 12.00 -13.40 -1.17
C LEU A 16 13.48 -13.11 -0.99
N MET A 17 13.88 -12.72 0.23
CA MET A 17 15.28 -12.44 0.55
C MET A 17 16.16 -13.67 0.33
N GLY A 18 15.72 -14.84 0.80
CA GLY A 18 16.45 -16.11 0.61
C GLY A 18 16.65 -16.45 -0.87
N LEU A 19 15.61 -16.30 -1.70
CA LEU A 19 15.71 -16.55 -3.15
C LEU A 19 16.65 -15.55 -3.85
N CYS A 20 16.59 -14.27 -3.48
CA CYS A 20 17.49 -13.25 -4.01
C CYS A 20 18.95 -13.53 -3.63
N GLN A 21 19.21 -13.95 -2.39
CA GLN A 21 20.54 -14.34 -1.93
C GLN A 21 21.06 -15.57 -2.68
N GLN A 22 20.23 -16.60 -2.84
CA GLN A 22 20.59 -17.80 -3.61
C GLN A 22 20.95 -17.46 -5.06
N LEU A 23 20.15 -16.62 -5.72
CA LEU A 23 20.44 -16.14 -7.07
C LEU A 23 21.76 -15.35 -7.11
N GLN A 24 21.95 -14.41 -6.20
CA GLN A 24 23.16 -13.58 -6.13
C GLN A 24 24.42 -14.43 -5.94
N MET A 25 24.39 -15.39 -5.02
CA MET A 25 25.49 -16.33 -4.79
C MET A 25 25.73 -17.19 -6.03
N GLY A 26 24.68 -17.80 -6.58
CA GLY A 26 24.76 -18.69 -7.74
C GLY A 26 25.40 -18.01 -8.95
N VAL A 27 25.00 -16.76 -9.26
CA VAL A 27 25.56 -16.00 -10.39
C VAL A 27 27.04 -15.64 -10.16
N ARG A 28 27.46 -15.37 -8.93
CA ARG A 28 28.86 -15.03 -8.59
C ARG A 28 29.79 -16.23 -8.53
N THR A 29 29.29 -17.42 -8.18
CA THR A 29 30.11 -18.62 -8.08
C THR A 29 30.61 -19.06 -9.45
N PRO A 30 31.93 -19.14 -9.68
CA PRO A 30 32.47 -19.66 -10.93
C PRO A 30 32.16 -21.16 -11.02
N VAL A 31 31.83 -21.63 -12.23
CA VAL A 31 31.61 -23.05 -12.52
C VAL A 31 32.51 -23.45 -13.69
N GLN A 32 33.03 -24.68 -13.66
CA GLN A 32 33.86 -25.23 -14.72
C GLN A 32 33.19 -26.46 -15.32
N GLY A 33 33.28 -26.59 -16.64
CA GLY A 33 32.66 -27.68 -17.38
C GLY A 33 31.19 -27.41 -17.76
N LYS A 34 30.74 -28.10 -18.80
CA LYS A 34 29.42 -27.90 -19.42
C LYS A 34 28.28 -28.22 -18.45
N THR A 35 28.35 -29.36 -17.77
CA THR A 35 27.31 -29.82 -16.84
C THR A 35 27.05 -28.82 -15.71
N ALA A 36 28.11 -28.37 -15.04
CA ALA A 36 27.99 -27.39 -13.96
C ALA A 36 27.48 -26.03 -14.46
N THR A 37 27.82 -25.65 -15.70
CA THR A 37 27.30 -24.45 -16.35
C THR A 37 25.79 -24.55 -16.60
N PHE A 38 25.31 -25.66 -17.15
CA PHE A 38 23.88 -25.88 -17.37
C PHE A 38 23.10 -25.91 -16.06
N GLN A 39 23.61 -26.61 -15.04
CA GLN A 39 22.99 -26.62 -13.71
C GLN A 39 22.88 -25.23 -13.09
N LYS A 40 23.91 -24.38 -13.26
CA LYS A 40 23.86 -22.99 -12.81
C LYS A 40 22.79 -22.18 -13.54
N VAL A 41 22.64 -22.37 -14.85
CA VAL A 41 21.58 -21.72 -15.65
C VAL A 41 20.20 -22.17 -15.17
N ASP A 42 19.99 -23.47 -15.02
CA ASP A 42 18.71 -24.03 -14.55
C ASP A 42 18.36 -23.51 -13.15
N SER A 43 19.32 -23.51 -12.22
CA SER A 43 19.13 -22.97 -10.88
C SER A 43 18.81 -21.47 -10.90
N SER A 44 19.45 -20.69 -11.78
CA SER A 44 19.14 -19.27 -11.95
C SER A 44 17.70 -19.08 -12.44
N ILE A 45 17.26 -19.88 -13.42
CA ILE A 45 15.88 -19.83 -13.93
C ILE A 45 14.87 -20.14 -12.82
N GLN A 46 15.13 -21.17 -12.01
CA GLN A 46 14.25 -21.55 -10.90
C GLN A 46 14.19 -20.47 -9.82
N ASN A 47 15.33 -19.90 -9.43
CA ASN A 47 15.37 -18.80 -8.47
C ASN A 47 14.59 -17.58 -8.98
N THR A 48 14.79 -17.19 -10.24
CA THR A 48 14.04 -16.08 -10.84
C THR A 48 12.54 -16.33 -10.87
N ARG A 49 12.10 -17.56 -11.22
CA ARG A 49 10.67 -17.95 -11.16
C ARG A 49 10.13 -17.89 -9.73
N GLY A 50 10.90 -18.36 -8.76
CA GLY A 50 10.57 -18.26 -7.33
C GLY A 50 10.38 -16.82 -6.90
N ILE A 51 11.31 -15.93 -7.23
CA ILE A 51 11.25 -14.49 -6.94
C ILE A 51 9.97 -13.89 -7.52
N MET A 52 9.69 -14.12 -8.80
CA MET A 52 8.48 -13.61 -9.46
C MET A 52 7.21 -14.13 -8.78
N THR A 53 7.20 -15.40 -8.36
CA THR A 53 6.04 -16.01 -7.68
C THR A 53 5.73 -15.29 -6.36
N VAL A 54 6.76 -15.02 -5.55
CA VAL A 54 6.61 -14.29 -4.28
C VAL A 54 6.17 -12.84 -4.53
N VAL A 55 6.74 -12.17 -5.54
CA VAL A 55 6.33 -10.80 -5.91
C VAL A 55 4.87 -10.74 -6.37
N ILE A 56 4.45 -11.67 -7.24
CA ILE A 56 3.06 -11.79 -7.70
C ILE A 56 2.11 -12.01 -6.53
N TYR A 57 2.51 -12.81 -5.54
CA TYR A 57 1.73 -13.04 -4.33
C TYR A 57 1.66 -11.80 -3.42
N LEU A 58 2.79 -11.10 -3.21
CA LEU A 58 2.87 -9.94 -2.33
C LEU A 58 2.13 -8.71 -2.90
N LEU A 59 2.14 -8.51 -4.21
CA LEU A 59 1.49 -7.36 -4.87
C LEU A 59 0.03 -7.13 -4.43
N PRO A 60 -0.90 -8.12 -4.54
CA PRO A 60 -2.28 -7.94 -4.11
C PRO A 60 -2.41 -7.75 -2.59
N VAL A 61 -1.57 -8.42 -1.79
CA VAL A 61 -1.55 -8.27 -0.32
C VAL A 61 -1.19 -6.83 0.05
N CYS A 62 -0.08 -6.31 -0.47
CA CYS A 62 0.35 -4.94 -0.27
C CYS A 62 -0.69 -3.93 -0.76
N ASN A 63 -1.29 -4.16 -1.93
CA ASN A 63 -2.34 -3.29 -2.46
C ASN A 63 -3.57 -3.23 -1.54
N LYS A 64 -4.01 -4.37 -0.98
CA LYS A 64 -5.11 -4.43 -0.01
C LYS A 64 -4.78 -3.63 1.26
N LEU A 65 -3.54 -3.73 1.75
CA LEU A 65 -3.08 -3.01 2.94
C LEU A 65 -3.01 -1.49 2.71
N VAL A 66 -2.49 -1.05 1.56
CA VAL A 66 -2.47 0.38 1.18
C VAL A 66 -3.90 0.93 1.13
N ARG A 67 -4.83 0.23 0.49
CA ARG A 67 -6.24 0.66 0.41
C ARG A 67 -6.93 0.72 1.77
N LYS A 68 -6.63 -0.21 2.69
CA LYS A 68 -7.11 -0.15 4.08
C LYS A 68 -6.58 1.10 4.78
N SER A 69 -5.28 1.35 4.70
CA SER A 69 -4.64 2.51 5.33
C SER A 69 -5.22 3.84 4.82
N TRP A 70 -5.54 3.95 3.53
CA TRP A 70 -6.14 5.15 2.96
C TRP A 70 -7.57 5.39 3.48
N ARG A 71 -8.38 4.34 3.64
CA ARG A 71 -9.73 4.47 4.21
C ARG A 71 -9.71 4.86 5.69
N ASP A 72 -8.82 4.27 6.48
CA ASP A 72 -8.67 4.62 7.91
C ASP A 72 -8.15 6.05 8.08
N ARG A 73 -7.33 6.55 7.14
CA ARG A 73 -6.85 7.94 7.13
C ARG A 73 -7.94 8.95 6.76
N GLN A 74 -8.92 8.55 5.95
CA GLN A 74 -10.04 9.41 5.57
C GLN A 74 -11.14 9.50 6.64
N SER A 75 -11.28 8.47 7.49
CA SER A 75 -12.17 8.51 8.65
C SER A 75 -11.61 9.24 9.87
N SER A 76 -10.32 9.59 9.86
CA SER A 76 -9.61 10.22 10.98
C SER A 76 -9.29 11.70 10.78
N THR A 77 -9.78 12.35 9.72
CA THR A 77 -9.82 13.82 9.68
C THR A 77 -10.84 14.32 10.70
N PRO A 78 -10.44 14.97 11.81
CA PRO A 78 -11.38 15.61 12.70
C PRO A 78 -11.87 16.86 11.97
N VAL A 79 -13.09 16.83 11.45
CA VAL A 79 -13.83 18.08 11.29
C VAL A 79 -14.02 18.60 12.72
N LYS A 80 -13.35 19.71 13.05
CA LYS A 80 -13.64 20.44 14.29
C LYS A 80 -15.07 20.96 14.20
N ASP A 81 -16.02 20.18 14.72
CA ASP A 81 -17.37 20.63 15.05
C ASP A 81 -17.32 21.31 16.42
N ASP A 82 -16.99 22.59 16.44
CA ASP A 82 -17.34 23.48 17.54
C ASP A 82 -18.69 24.13 17.20
N ALA A 83 -19.81 23.50 17.55
CA ALA A 83 -21.10 24.19 17.72
C ALA A 83 -22.15 23.33 18.43
N LEU A 84 -22.26 23.59 19.73
CA LEU A 84 -23.47 23.61 20.55
C LEU A 84 -24.81 23.42 19.79
N ASN A 85 -25.57 22.42 20.25
CA ASN A 85 -27.02 22.45 20.47
C ASN A 85 -27.90 23.05 19.35
N GLY A 86 -28.64 22.20 18.64
CA GLY A 86 -29.78 22.67 17.86
C GLY A 86 -30.34 21.64 16.90
N LYS A 87 -31.29 20.85 17.41
CA LYS A 87 -32.51 20.32 16.78
C LYS A 87 -32.63 20.46 15.24
N ASN A 88 -33.08 19.35 14.65
CA ASN A 88 -33.86 19.14 13.43
C ASN A 88 -33.36 19.51 12.01
N SER A 89 -33.47 18.47 11.16
CA SER A 89 -33.86 18.41 9.74
C SER A 89 -32.96 19.03 8.66
N ASN A 90 -32.44 18.12 7.83
CA ASN A 90 -32.45 18.20 6.37
C ASN A 90 -31.73 19.42 5.76
N GLY A 91 -30.40 19.34 5.61
CA GLY A 91 -29.68 20.35 4.82
C GLY A 91 -28.23 19.99 4.59
N PHE A 92 -27.96 19.14 3.61
CA PHE A 92 -26.62 18.98 3.05
C PHE A 92 -26.19 20.33 2.44
N GLY A 93 -25.22 21.01 3.05
CA GLY A 93 -24.55 22.18 2.47
C GLY A 93 -25.28 23.53 2.52
N VAL A 94 -26.57 23.60 2.88
CA VAL A 94 -27.34 24.87 2.83
C VAL A 94 -26.79 25.93 3.78
N LYS A 95 -26.51 25.57 5.04
CA LYS A 95 -25.94 26.51 6.03
C LYS A 95 -24.54 27.00 5.67
N SER A 96 -23.74 26.15 4.99
CA SER A 96 -22.42 26.53 4.50
C SER A 96 -22.53 27.51 3.33
N LEU A 97 -23.46 27.26 2.39
CA LEU A 97 -23.73 28.13 1.25
C LEU A 97 -24.25 29.52 1.69
N GLU A 98 -25.18 29.58 2.65
CA GLU A 98 -25.68 30.85 3.21
C GLU A 98 -24.57 31.71 3.79
N LYS A 99 -23.65 31.10 4.56
CA LYS A 99 -22.49 31.80 5.15
C LYS A 99 -21.54 32.34 4.08
N HIS A 100 -21.32 31.58 3.00
CA HIS A 100 -20.49 32.03 1.89
C HIS A 100 -21.15 33.16 1.09
N MET A 101 -22.47 33.14 0.89
CA MET A 101 -23.20 34.22 0.22
C MET A 101 -23.20 35.53 1.01
N ALA A 102 -23.37 35.48 2.33
CA ALA A 102 -23.34 36.69 3.18
C ALA A 102 -22.02 37.46 3.08
N ASN A 103 -20.90 36.73 2.97
CA ASN A 103 -19.57 37.34 2.80
C ASN A 103 -19.36 37.97 1.42
N LEU A 104 -20.05 37.47 0.38
CA LEU A 104 -20.04 38.05 -0.96
C LEU A 104 -20.83 39.36 -1.00
N THR A 105 -21.99 39.41 -0.35
CA THR A 105 -22.84 40.62 -0.30
C THR A 105 -22.16 41.77 0.47
N PHE A 106 -21.31 41.46 1.44
CA PHE A 106 -20.57 42.47 2.21
C PHE A 106 -19.47 43.17 1.37
N LEU A 107 -18.92 42.50 0.36
CA LEU A 107 -17.89 43.08 -0.52
C LEU A 107 -18.47 43.98 -1.62
N GLU A 108 -19.79 43.93 -1.84
CA GLU A 108 -20.49 44.75 -2.84
C GLU A 108 -20.90 46.13 -2.29
N SER A 109 -20.69 46.38 -1.00
CA SER A 109 -20.99 47.66 -0.35
C SER A 109 -19.71 48.47 -0.08
N LYS A 110 -19.13 49.09 -1.12
CA LYS A 110 -18.21 50.22 -0.98
C LYS A 110 -18.46 51.27 -2.04
#